data_AF-A0A1M4LDB1-F1
#
_entry.id   AF-A0A1M4LDB1-F1
#
_cell.length_a   1.000
_cell.length_b   1.000
_cell.length_c   1.000
_cell.angle_alpha   90.00
_cell.angle_beta   90.00
_cell.angle_gamma   90.00
#
_symmetry.space_group_name_H-M   'P 1'
#
loop_
_entity.id
_entity.type
_entity.pdbx_description
1 polymer ?
#
loop_
_entity_poly.entity_id
_entity_poly.type
_entity_poly.pdbx_seq_one_letter_code
_entity_poly.pdbx_strand_id
1 'polypeptide(L)'
;MAIGNIYRTLDWPKNSEPTELAAGSHLASALILFICITLFTGRFPLESFALAPFAALAQSLAAAGMFALFFRLQAVGGPVYLSQIGYVAAALGLVSGTLFLGEHYPPLTWIGAAVIAAGVAMTTRAQKG
;
A
#
# COMPACT_ATOMS: atom_id res chain seq x y z
N MET A 1 -13.31 5.19 -0.59
CA MET A 1 -12.50 4.00 -0.92
C MET A 1 -13.14 3.17 -2.03
N ALA A 2 -14.36 2.62 -1.87
CA ALA A 2 -15.00 1.74 -2.86
C ALA A 2 -15.12 2.34 -4.28
N ILE A 3 -15.53 3.62 -4.41
CA ILE A 3 -15.69 4.29 -5.71
C ILE A 3 -14.37 4.32 -6.50
N GLY A 4 -13.23 4.54 -5.83
CA GLY A 4 -11.93 4.56 -6.48
C GLY A 4 -11.49 3.19 -6.99
N ASN A 5 -11.86 2.12 -6.28
CA ASN A 5 -11.59 0.75 -6.72
C ASN A 5 -12.47 0.37 -7.90
N ILE A 6 -13.75 0.80 -7.91
CA ILE A 6 -14.65 0.65 -9.06
C ILE A 6 -14.09 1.39 -10.27
N TYR A 7 -13.72 2.67 -10.11
CA TYR A 7 -13.15 3.47 -11.20
C TYR A 7 -11.91 2.82 -11.80
N ARG A 8 -10.97 2.36 -10.96
CA ARG A 8 -9.77 1.65 -11.43
C ARG A 8 -10.09 0.37 -12.20
N THR A 9 -11.12 -0.38 -11.81
CA THR A 9 -11.54 -1.56 -12.57
C THR A 9 -12.21 -1.18 -13.90
N LEU A 10 -12.99 -0.10 -13.93
CA LEU A 10 -13.73 0.34 -15.13
C LEU A 10 -12.84 1.02 -16.16
N ASP A 11 -11.93 1.88 -15.71
CA ASP A 11 -11.09 2.75 -16.54
C ASP A 11 -9.61 2.36 -16.41
N TRP A 12 -9.33 1.06 -16.36
CA TRP A 12 -7.95 0.59 -16.43
C TRP A 12 -7.38 0.91 -17.82
N PRO A 13 -6.23 1.58 -17.91
CA PRO A 13 -5.71 2.03 -19.19
C PRO A 13 -5.36 0.84 -20.11
N LYS A 14 -5.83 0.92 -21.35
CA LYS A 14 -5.66 -0.14 -22.34
C LYS A 14 -4.18 -0.33 -22.67
N ASN A 15 -3.75 -1.58 -22.79
CA ASN A 15 -2.38 -1.98 -23.13
C ASN A 15 -1.29 -1.49 -22.15
N SER A 16 -1.65 -1.11 -20.92
CA SER A 16 -0.68 -0.70 -19.91
C SER A 16 -0.30 -1.88 -19.03
N GLU A 17 1.00 -2.16 -18.90
CA GLU A 17 1.48 -3.18 -17.98
C GLU A 17 1.34 -2.67 -16.52
N PRO A 18 0.92 -3.51 -15.56
CA PRO A 18 0.80 -3.07 -14.16
C PRO A 18 2.12 -2.53 -13.57
N THR A 19 3.25 -3.05 -14.03
CA THR A 19 4.58 -2.58 -13.63
C THR A 19 4.87 -1.17 -14.15
N GLU A 20 4.42 -0.84 -15.36
CA GLU A 20 4.56 0.51 -15.94
C GLU A 20 3.73 1.51 -15.14
N LEU A 21 2.50 1.14 -14.76
CA LEU A 21 1.64 1.98 -13.93
C LEU A 21 2.21 2.17 -12.52
N ALA A 22 2.84 1.14 -11.94
CA ALA A 22 3.54 1.25 -10.66
C ALA A 22 4.74 2.21 -10.76
N ALA A 23 5.58 2.07 -11.78
CA ALA A 23 6.73 2.95 -12.01
C ALA A 23 6.28 4.40 -12.28
N GLY A 24 5.26 4.59 -13.11
CA GLY A 24 4.67 5.89 -13.40
C GLY A 24 4.09 6.56 -12.16
N SER A 25 3.47 5.80 -11.26
CA SER A 25 2.96 6.30 -9.99
C SER A 25 4.08 6.80 -9.06
N HIS A 26 5.20 6.07 -8.99
CA HIS A 26 6.37 6.51 -8.24
C HIS A 26 7.00 7.76 -8.84
N LEU A 27 7.13 7.82 -10.18
CA LEU A 27 7.68 8.99 -10.87
C LEU A 27 6.80 10.22 -10.66
N ALA A 28 5.48 10.09 -10.83
CA ALA A 28 4.53 11.16 -10.60
C ALA A 28 4.58 11.65 -9.14
N SER A 29 4.62 10.72 -8.18
CA SER A 29 4.77 11.07 -6.76
C SER A 29 6.09 11.79 -6.49
N ALA A 30 7.21 11.31 -7.03
CA ALA A 30 8.51 11.94 -6.88
C ALA A 30 8.54 13.37 -7.46
N LEU A 31 7.96 13.57 -8.65
CA LEU A 31 7.85 14.88 -9.28
C LEU A 31 6.98 15.85 -8.46
N ILE A 32 5.80 15.40 -8.02
CA ILE A 32 4.91 16.22 -7.19
C ILE A 32 5.59 16.58 -5.88
N LEU A 33 6.22 15.62 -5.20
CA LEU A 33 6.94 15.87 -3.95
C LEU A 33 8.12 16.81 -4.16
N PHE A 34 8.87 16.67 -5.25
CA PHE A 34 9.97 17.57 -5.58
C PHE A 34 9.47 19.00 -5.79
N ILE A 35 8.37 19.18 -6.54
CA ILE A 35 7.74 20.50 -6.74
C ILE A 35 7.26 21.07 -5.40
N CYS A 36 6.57 20.28 -4.57
CA CYS A 36 6.10 20.75 -3.27
C CYS A 36 7.25 21.16 -2.34
N ILE A 37 8.30 20.35 -2.24
CA ILE A 37 9.46 20.64 -1.38
C ILE A 37 10.16 21.91 -1.84
N THR A 38 10.35 22.08 -3.16
CA THR A 38 10.98 23.29 -3.72
C THR A 38 10.14 24.54 -3.50
N LEU A 39 8.82 24.48 -3.65
CA LEU A 39 7.92 25.62 -3.45
C LEU A 39 7.72 26.01 -1.99
N PHE A 40 7.60 25.05 -1.07
CA PHE A 40 7.23 25.33 0.32
C PHE A 40 8.41 25.37 1.29
N THR A 41 9.46 24.60 1.02
CA THR A 41 10.59 24.43 1.95
C THR A 41 11.89 24.97 1.38
N GLY A 42 12.04 24.96 0.05
CA GLY A 42 13.24 25.40 -0.66
C GLY A 42 14.50 24.57 -0.38
N ARG A 43 14.39 23.48 0.37
CA ARG A 43 15.50 22.64 0.83
C ARG A 43 15.20 21.17 0.60
N PHE A 44 16.09 20.48 -0.11
CA PHE A 44 16.01 19.04 -0.24
C PHE A 44 16.66 18.36 0.97
N PRO A 45 16.00 17.40 1.64
CA PRO A 45 16.46 16.85 2.92
C PRO A 45 17.57 15.80 2.75
N LEU A 46 18.69 16.16 2.10
CA LEU A 46 19.84 15.27 1.90
C LEU A 46 20.45 14.83 3.24
N GLU A 47 20.44 15.71 4.24
CA GLU A 47 20.95 15.41 5.58
C GLU A 47 20.19 14.25 6.24
N SER A 48 18.86 14.23 6.14
CA SER A 48 18.04 13.14 6.68
C SER A 48 18.33 11.80 6.01
N PHE A 49 18.62 11.81 4.71
CA PHE A 49 19.02 10.60 3.99
C PHE A 49 20.40 10.09 4.45
N ALA A 50 21.34 11.01 4.71
CA ALA A 50 22.68 10.68 5.17
C ALA A 50 22.71 10.03 6.57
N LEU A 51 21.68 10.27 7.41
CA LEU A 51 21.58 9.66 8.74
C LEU A 51 21.28 8.14 8.68
N ALA A 52 20.59 7.65 7.65
CA ALA A 52 20.17 6.26 7.57
C ALA A 52 20.11 5.73 6.12
N PRO A 53 21.23 5.75 5.36
CA PRO A 53 21.23 5.45 3.93
C PRO A 53 20.77 4.02 3.62
N PHE A 54 21.16 3.04 4.45
CA PHE A 54 20.73 1.65 4.27
C PHE A 54 19.24 1.45 4.53
N ALA A 55 18.68 2.12 5.55
CA ALA A 55 17.24 2.07 5.83
C ALA A 55 16.44 2.74 4.71
N ALA A 56 16.91 3.88 4.19
CA ALA A 56 16.30 4.57 3.06
C ALA A 56 16.34 3.74 1.77
N LEU A 57 17.45 3.03 1.53
CA LEU A 57 17.56 2.09 0.40
C LEU A 57 16.61 0.90 0.58
N ALA A 58 16.59 0.28 1.76
CA ALA A 58 15.69 -0.82 2.06
C ALA A 58 14.22 -0.41 1.91
N GLN A 59 13.84 0.77 2.39
CA GLN A 59 12.50 1.33 2.25
C GLN A 59 12.16 1.60 0.77
N SER A 60 13.10 2.12 -0.02
CA SER A 60 12.91 2.35 -1.46
C SER A 60 12.65 1.04 -2.21
N LEU A 61 13.42 0.00 -1.91
CA LEU A 61 13.25 -1.32 -2.51
C LEU A 61 11.93 -1.97 -2.07
N ALA A 62 11.59 -1.87 -0.79
CA ALA A 62 10.34 -2.38 -0.24
C ALA A 62 9.13 -1.67 -0.87
N ALA A 63 9.18 -0.34 -1.00
CA ALA A 63 8.13 0.44 -1.64
C ALA A 63 7.95 0.07 -3.12
N ALA A 64 9.05 -0.04 -3.87
CA ALA A 64 9.00 -0.44 -5.28
C ALA A 64 8.39 -1.84 -5.45
N GLY A 65 8.83 -2.82 -4.65
CA GLY A 65 8.28 -4.17 -4.65
C GLY A 65 6.80 -4.20 -4.26
N MET A 66 6.43 -3.47 -3.20
CA MET A 66 5.04 -3.34 -2.74
C MET A 66 4.14 -2.77 -3.84
N PHE A 67 4.54 -1.69 -4.50
CA PHE A 67 3.75 -1.09 -5.58
C PHE A 67 3.64 -2.01 -6.79
N ALA A 68 4.73 -2.68 -7.19
CA ALA A 68 4.68 -3.65 -8.27
C ALA A 68 3.64 -4.74 -7.98
N LEU A 69 3.69 -5.35 -6.79
CA LEU A 69 2.72 -6.35 -6.36
C LEU A 69 1.30 -5.78 -6.25
N PHE A 70 1.15 -4.57 -5.71
CA PHE A 70 -0.13 -3.90 -5.55
C PHE A 70 -0.80 -3.66 -6.89
N PHE A 71 -0.08 -3.17 -7.91
CA PHE A 71 -0.61 -3.01 -9.25
C PHE A 71 -0.92 -4.34 -9.94
N ARG A 72 -0.10 -5.38 -9.74
CA ARG A 72 -0.44 -6.73 -10.25
C ARG A 72 -1.74 -7.24 -9.63
N LEU A 73 -1.91 -7.12 -8.32
CA LEU A 73 -3.16 -7.49 -7.64
C LEU A 73 -4.35 -6.64 -8.09
N GLN A 74 -4.14 -5.35 -8.37
CA GLN A 74 -5.19 -4.49 -8.92
C GLN A 74 -5.63 -4.91 -10.33
N ALA A 75 -4.70 -5.37 -11.16
CA ALA A 75 -4.98 -5.75 -12.54
C ALA A 75 -5.75 -7.08 -12.65
N VAL A 76 -5.45 -8.04 -11.77
CA VAL A 76 -6.09 -9.37 -11.78
C VAL A 76 -7.30 -9.46 -10.84
N GLY A 77 -7.45 -8.49 -9.92
CA GLY A 77 -8.49 -8.49 -8.91
C GLY A 77 -9.74 -7.73 -9.34
N GLY A 78 -10.91 -8.24 -8.95
CA GLY A 78 -12.16 -7.46 -9.00
C GLY A 78 -12.20 -6.38 -7.90
N PRO A 79 -13.13 -5.41 -7.98
CA PRO A 79 -13.17 -4.22 -7.10
C PRO A 79 -13.28 -4.57 -5.61
N VAL A 80 -13.85 -5.73 -5.30
CA VAL A 80 -13.93 -6.27 -3.93
C VAL A 80 -12.57 -6.75 -3.44
N TYR A 81 -11.82 -7.52 -4.23
CA TYR A 81 -10.47 -7.97 -3.85
C TYR A 81 -9.54 -6.78 -3.61
N LEU A 82 -9.57 -5.76 -4.47
CA LEU A 82 -8.80 -4.52 -4.27
C LEU A 82 -9.13 -3.84 -2.93
N SER A 83 -10.41 -3.84 -2.56
CA SER A 83 -10.86 -3.25 -1.31
C SER A 83 -10.37 -4.02 -0.08
N GLN A 84 -10.04 -5.31 -0.23
CA GLN A 84 -9.64 -6.18 0.87
C GLN A 84 -8.12 -6.18 1.14
N ILE A 85 -7.30 -5.76 0.19
CA ILE A 85 -5.83 -5.70 0.35
C ILE A 85 -5.46 -4.89 1.60
N GLY A 86 -6.15 -3.78 1.86
CA GLY A 86 -5.90 -2.92 3.02
C GLY A 86 -6.15 -3.61 4.37
N TYR A 87 -7.13 -4.51 4.45
CA TYR A 87 -7.40 -5.25 5.68
C TYR A 87 -6.28 -6.25 6.00
N VAL A 88 -5.76 -6.93 4.98
CA VAL A 88 -4.61 -7.83 5.13
C VAL A 88 -3.36 -7.04 5.54
N ALA A 89 -3.12 -5.89 4.90
CA ALA A 89 -2.02 -5.01 5.26
C ALA A 89 -2.11 -4.51 6.71
N ALA A 90 -3.31 -4.14 7.18
CA ALA A 90 -3.53 -3.72 8.56
C ALA A 90 -3.27 -4.86 9.57
N ALA A 91 -3.72 -6.08 9.29
CA ALA A 91 -3.47 -7.23 10.14
C ALA A 91 -1.96 -7.56 10.23
N LEU A 92 -1.26 -7.54 9.09
CA LEU A 92 0.19 -7.72 9.05
C LEU A 92 0.92 -6.60 9.80
N GLY A 93 0.45 -5.35 9.69
CA GLY A 93 0.97 -4.21 10.43
C GLY A 93 0.84 -4.37 11.95
N LEU A 94 -0.29 -4.89 12.44
CA LEU A 94 -0.49 -5.16 13.86
C LEU A 94 0.50 -6.21 14.37
N VAL A 95 0.68 -7.29 13.61
CA VAL A 95 1.62 -8.37 13.94
C VAL A 95 3.06 -7.87 13.91
N SER A 96 3.45 -7.14 12.86
CA SER A 96 4.82 -6.64 12.73
C SER A 96 5.13 -5.56 13.78
N GLY A 97 4.17 -4.69 14.10
CA GLY A 97 4.28 -3.70 15.17
C GLY A 97 4.53 -4.35 16.54
N THR A 98 3.78 -5.40 16.83
CA THR A 98 3.95 -6.15 18.09
C THR A 98 5.30 -6.88 18.14
N LEU A 99 5.70 -7.54 17.05
CA LEU A 99 6.91 -8.39 17.04
C LEU A 99 8.22 -7.62 16.88
N PHE A 100 8.24 -6.58 16.04
CA PHE A 100 9.48 -5.89 15.66
C PHE A 100 9.61 -4.51 16.31
N LEU A 101 8.49 -3.84 16.62
CA LEU A 101 8.49 -2.49 17.22
C LEU A 101 8.20 -2.52 18.73
N GLY A 102 7.84 -3.68 19.29
CA GLY A 102 7.54 -3.85 20.72
C GLY A 102 6.24 -3.16 21.16
N GLU A 103 5.32 -2.93 20.22
CA GLU A 103 4.07 -2.25 20.49
C GLU A 103 3.11 -3.15 21.28
N HIS A 104 2.42 -2.57 22.26
CA HIS A 104 1.46 -3.27 23.10
C HIS A 104 0.06 -2.78 22.79
N TYR A 105 -0.71 -3.65 22.13
CA TYR A 105 -2.09 -3.35 21.75
C TYR A 105 -3.09 -3.94 22.75
N PRO A 106 -4.14 -3.19 23.13
CA PRO A 106 -5.22 -3.72 23.96
C PRO A 106 -5.84 -4.98 23.34
N PRO A 107 -6.35 -5.93 24.16
CA PRO A 107 -7.02 -7.13 23.65
C PRO A 107 -8.16 -6.83 22.67
N LEU A 108 -8.83 -5.68 22.82
CA LEU A 108 -9.89 -5.24 21.93
C LEU A 108 -9.40 -5.04 20.48
N THR A 109 -8.16 -4.59 20.27
CA THR A 109 -7.57 -4.43 18.94
C THR A 109 -7.43 -5.77 18.23
N TRP A 110 -7.02 -6.81 18.96
CA TRP A 110 -6.90 -8.17 18.44
C TRP A 110 -8.25 -8.79 18.11
N ILE A 111 -9.27 -8.54 18.94
CA ILE A 111 -10.66 -8.93 18.65
C ILE A 111 -11.13 -8.24 17.36
N GLY A 112 -10.87 -6.94 17.21
CA GLY A 112 -11.18 -6.20 15.99
C GLY A 112 -10.50 -6.80 14.75
N ALA A 113 -9.21 -7.14 14.84
CA ALA A 113 -8.48 -7.80 13.76
C ALA A 113 -9.09 -9.16 13.40
N ALA A 114 -9.49 -9.97 14.38
CA ALA A 114 -10.15 -11.25 14.15
C ALA A 114 -11.51 -11.10 13.45
N VAL A 115 -12.30 -10.09 13.83
CA VAL A 115 -13.59 -9.78 13.19
C VAL A 115 -13.39 -9.36 11.74
N ILE A 116 -12.40 -8.51 11.46
CA ILE A 116 -12.05 -8.11 10.08
C ILE A 116 -11.64 -9.34 9.26
N ALA A 117 -10.78 -10.21 9.80
CA ALA A 117 -10.33 -11.42 9.12
C ALA A 117 -11.50 -12.37 8.80
N ALA A 118 -12.44 -12.54 9.74
CA ALA A 118 -13.65 -13.32 9.50
C ALA A 118 -14.52 -12.72 8.38
N GLY A 119 -14.69 -11.39 8.36
CA GLY A 119 -15.41 -10.68 7.29
C GLY A 119 -14.79 -10.87 5.91
N VAL A 120 -13.46 -10.76 5.81
CA VAL A 120 -12.71 -11.02 4.57
C VAL A 120 -12.89 -12.49 4.15
N ALA A 121 -12.72 -13.45 5.06
CA ALA A 121 -12.88 -14.86 4.74
C ALA A 121 -14.30 -15.21 4.22
N MET A 122 -15.34 -14.66 4.84
CA MET A 122 -16.73 -14.86 4.40
C MET A 122 -16.96 -14.31 2.99
N THR A 123 -16.51 -13.08 2.73
CA THR A 123 -16.70 -12.42 1.42
C THR A 123 -15.87 -13.09 0.32
N THR A 124 -14.63 -13.51 0.62
CA THR A 124 -13.82 -14.30 -0.33
C THR A 124 -14.48 -15.63 -0.68
N ARG A 125 -15.13 -16.31 0.28
CA ARG A 125 -15.86 -17.56 0.01
C ARG A 125 -17.12 -17.32 -0.83
N ALA A 126 -17.87 -16.26 -0.54
CA ALA A 126 -19.07 -15.89 -1.28
C ALA A 126 -18.80 -15.52 -2.75
N GLN A 127 -17.57 -15.10 -3.09
CA GLN A 127 -17.17 -14.82 -4.47
C GLN A 127 -16.71 -16.04 -5.27
N LYS A 128 -16.47 -17.18 -4.61
CA LYS A 128 -16.04 -18.43 -5.24
C LYS A 128 -17.19 -19.42 -5.49
N GLY A 129 -18.33 -19.23 -4.82
CA GLY A 129 -19.57 -19.99 -5.04
C GLY A 129 -20.48 -19.26 -5.99
#